data_AF-A0AAQ4CUX9-F1
#
_entry.id   AF-A0AAQ4CUX9-F1
#
_cell.length_a   1.000
_cell.length_b   1.000
_cell.length_c   1.000
_cell.angle_alpha   90.00
_cell.angle_beta   90.00
_cell.angle_gamma   90.00
#
_symmetry.space_group_name_H-M   'P 1'
#
loop_
_entity.id
_entity.type
_entity.pdbx_description
1 polymer ?
#
loop_
_entity_poly.entity_id
_entity_poly.type
_entity_poly.pdbx_seq_one_letter_code
_entity_poly.pdbx_strand_id
1 'polypeptide(L)'
;MMSETIRVSKEVKRELLKIMGELQIERGERVDFNDVIEFLLSCYKRKNPELLRRLIGMIPNNSMKDLEEERRREVELEKEKHSI
;
A
#
# COMPACT_ATOMS: atom_id res chain seq x y z
N MET A 1 12.39 -9.99 -12.51
CA MET A 1 11.29 -9.21 -11.90
C MET A 1 11.13 -7.92 -12.68
N MET A 2 9.90 -7.53 -12.99
CA MET A 2 9.61 -6.17 -13.44
C MET A 2 9.74 -5.24 -12.23
N SER A 3 10.39 -4.10 -12.42
CA SER A 3 10.56 -3.08 -11.38
C SER A 3 9.78 -1.84 -11.75
N GLU A 4 8.96 -1.36 -10.84
CA GLU A 4 8.21 -0.12 -10.99
C GLU A 4 8.81 0.99 -10.13
N THR A 5 8.64 2.24 -10.55
CA THR A 5 9.09 3.41 -9.79
C THR A 5 7.93 4.03 -9.02
N ILE A 6 7.99 3.97 -7.69
CA ILE A 6 7.05 4.67 -6.82
C ILE A 6 7.71 5.95 -6.30
N ARG A 7 7.12 7.11 -6.60
CA ARG A 7 7.57 8.39 -6.05
C ARG A 7 6.91 8.64 -4.70
N VAL A 8 7.74 8.87 -3.68
CA VAL A 8 7.29 9.21 -2.32
C VAL A 8 7.97 10.48 -1.83
N SER A 9 7.38 11.15 -0.83
CA SER A 9 8.01 12.29 -0.17
C SER A 9 9.25 11.87 0.63
N LYS A 10 10.08 12.85 1.00
CA LYS A 10 11.27 12.59 1.85
C LYS A 10 10.88 12.08 3.23
N GLU A 11 9.75 12.54 3.74
CA GLU A 11 9.17 12.14 5.02
C GLU A 11 8.74 10.68 4.99
N VAL A 12 7.99 10.27 3.96
CA VAL A 12 7.59 8.87 3.77
C VAL A 12 8.79 7.96 3.63
N LYS A 13 9.80 8.35 2.82
CA LYS A 13 11.03 7.56 2.69
C LYS A 13 11.75 7.38 4.04
N ARG A 14 11.77 8.40 4.89
CA ARG A 14 12.37 8.32 6.24
C ARG A 14 11.64 7.34 7.15
N GLU A 15 10.31 7.34 7.13
CA GLU A 15 9.52 6.37 7.91
C GLU A 15 9.69 4.94 7.39
N LEU A 16 9.68 4.73 6.07
CA LEU A 16 9.97 3.42 5.47
C LEU A 16 11.36 2.89 5.87
N LEU A 17 12.36 3.77 5.97
CA LEU A 17 13.71 3.40 6.39
C LEU A 17 13.77 2.94 7.86
N LYS A 18 12.98 3.56 8.74
CA LYS A 18 12.88 3.13 10.15
C LYS A 18 12.26 1.73 10.24
N ILE A 19 11.13 1.53 9.55
CA ILE A 19 10.45 0.22 9.49
C ILE A 19 11.41 -0.85 8.92
N MET A 20 12.18 -0.51 7.89
CA MET A 20 13.20 -1.40 7.32
C MET A 20 14.23 -1.85 8.37
N GLY A 21 14.72 -0.91 9.19
CA GLY A 21 15.67 -1.20 10.26
C GLY A 21 15.09 -2.11 11.34
N GLU A 22 13.86 -1.86 11.78
CA GLU A 22 13.15 -2.71 12.74
C GLU A 22 12.96 -4.13 12.19
N LEU A 23 12.51 -4.24 10.94
CA LEU A 23 12.25 -5.51 10.27
C LEU A 23 13.55 -6.32 10.05
N GLN A 24 14.65 -5.63 9.72
CA GLN A 24 15.97 -6.24 9.59
C GLN A 24 16.50 -6.78 10.92
N ILE A 25 16.27 -6.08 12.04
CA ILE A 25 16.62 -6.58 13.38
C ILE A 25 15.77 -7.81 13.73
N GLU A 26 14.47 -7.76 13.49
CA GLU A 26 13.53 -8.84 13.82
C GLU A 26 13.83 -10.13 13.03
N ARG A 27 14.10 -10.01 11.73
CA ARG A 27 14.33 -11.17 10.85
C ARG A 27 15.76 -11.68 10.88
N GLY A 28 16.72 -10.86 11.28
CA GLY A 28 18.15 -11.20 11.26
C GLY A 28 18.72 -11.32 9.84
N GLU A 29 18.05 -10.76 8.84
CA GLU A 29 18.45 -10.78 7.43
C GLU A 29 18.38 -9.39 6.81
N ARG A 30 19.02 -9.21 5.64
CA ARG A 30 18.97 -7.95 4.92
C ARG A 30 17.56 -7.72 4.38
N VAL A 31 17.00 -6.56 4.68
CA VAL A 31 15.66 -6.13 4.24
C VAL A 31 15.81 -4.95 3.27
N ASP A 32 15.02 -4.93 2.20
CA ASP A 32 14.93 -3.80 1.26
C ASP A 32 13.56 -3.11 1.28
N PHE A 33 13.35 -2.11 0.42
CA PHE A 33 12.09 -1.38 0.37
C PHE A 33 10.92 -2.22 -0.16
N ASN A 34 11.15 -3.23 -0.99
CA ASN A 34 10.09 -4.13 -1.43
C ASN A 34 9.61 -4.98 -0.26
N ASP A 35 10.51 -5.53 0.54
CA ASP A 35 10.17 -6.29 1.74
C ASP A 35 9.30 -5.48 2.71
N VAL A 36 9.67 -4.21 2.91
CA VAL A 36 8.91 -3.28 3.75
C VAL A 36 7.52 -3.01 3.18
N ILE A 37 7.42 -2.76 1.88
CA ILE A 37 6.13 -2.52 1.21
C ILE A 37 5.25 -3.76 1.31
N GLU A 38 5.79 -4.95 1.08
CA GLU A 38 5.05 -6.21 1.22
C GLU A 38 4.57 -6.44 2.66
N PHE A 39 5.41 -6.16 3.65
CA PHE A 39 5.02 -6.21 5.06
C PHE A 39 3.83 -5.27 5.33
N LEU A 40 3.91 -4.01 4.89
CA LEU A 40 2.83 -3.03 5.05
C LEU A 40 1.54 -3.45 4.32
N LEU A 41 1.65 -4.01 3.12
CA LEU A 41 0.52 -4.56 2.38
C LEU A 41 -0.09 -5.76 3.12
N SER A 42 0.73 -6.61 3.74
CA SER A 42 0.24 -7.72 4.57
C SER A 42 -0.53 -7.22 5.78
N CYS A 43 -0.04 -6.17 6.44
CA CYS A 43 -0.71 -5.50 7.55
C CYS A 43 -2.03 -4.87 7.11
N TYR A 44 -2.06 -4.22 5.95
CA TYR A 44 -3.28 -3.68 5.35
C TYR A 44 -4.30 -4.78 5.05
N LYS A 45 -3.88 -5.89 4.42
CA LYS A 45 -4.76 -7.03 4.10
C LYS A 45 -5.28 -7.74 5.37
N ARG A 46 -4.45 -7.86 6.41
CA ARG A 46 -4.81 -8.45 7.71
C ARG A 46 -5.72 -7.53 8.54
N LYS A 47 -5.57 -6.20 8.42
CA LYS A 47 -6.55 -5.23 8.90
C LYS A 47 -7.78 -5.32 8.02
N ASN A 48 -8.67 -6.25 8.38
CA ASN A 48 -9.96 -6.53 7.73
C ASN A 48 -10.49 -5.31 6.93
N PRO A 49 -10.46 -5.33 5.59
CA PRO A 49 -10.83 -4.20 4.75
C PRO A 49 -12.25 -3.67 5.05
N GLU A 50 -13.12 -4.54 5.57
CA GLU A 50 -14.47 -4.22 6.05
C GLU A 50 -14.47 -3.27 7.26
N LEU A 51 -13.49 -3.40 8.18
CA LEU A 51 -13.34 -2.47 9.31
C LEU A 51 -12.82 -1.11 8.85
N LEU A 52 -11.90 -1.09 7.88
CA LEU A 52 -11.39 0.14 7.29
C LEU A 52 -12.48 0.84 6.45
N ARG A 53 -13.29 0.08 5.70
CA ARG A 53 -14.53 0.54 5.02
C ARG A 53 -15.52 1.15 6.01
N ARG A 54 -15.78 0.49 7.14
CA ARG A 54 -16.66 1.01 8.20
C ARG A 54 -16.12 2.30 8.81
N LEU A 55 -14.80 2.39 9.06
CA LEU A 55 -14.17 3.57 9.64
C LEU A 55 -14.20 4.77 8.67
N ILE A 56 -13.96 4.53 7.39
CA ILE A 56 -14.01 5.56 6.34
C ILE A 56 -15.45 6.05 6.12
N GLY A 57 -16.45 5.17 6.23
CA GLY A 57 -17.87 5.55 6.21
C GLY A 57 -18.32 6.45 7.38
N MET A 58 -17.49 6.64 8.40
CA MET A 58 -17.73 7.58 9.51
C MET A 58 -17.18 8.99 9.24
N ILE A 59 -16.40 9.19 8.16
CA ILE A 59 -15.89 10.51 7.77
C ILE A 59 -16.96 11.21 6.92
N PRO A 60 -17.53 12.37 7.33
CA PRO A 60 -18.80 12.88 6.80
C PRO A 60 -18.83 13.28 5.31
N ASN A 61 -17.70 13.24 4.60
CA ASN A 61 -17.57 13.83 3.27
C ASN A 61 -16.85 12.97 2.22
N ASN A 62 -16.55 11.71 2.50
CA ASN A 62 -16.01 10.81 1.48
C ASN A 62 -17.16 9.99 0.89
N SER A 63 -17.67 10.43 -0.27
CA SER A 63 -18.66 9.65 -1.01
C SER A 63 -18.05 8.30 -1.40
N MET A 64 -18.52 7.22 -0.78
CA MET A 64 -18.05 5.85 -0.98
C MET A 64 -18.01 5.42 -2.46
N LYS A 65 -18.85 6.04 -3.30
CA LYS A 65 -18.87 5.80 -4.75
C LYS A 65 -17.59 6.25 -5.44
N ASP A 66 -17.03 7.39 -5.04
CA ASP A 66 -15.87 7.96 -5.71
C ASP A 66 -14.64 7.07 -5.49
N LEU A 67 -14.49 6.50 -4.30
CA LEU A 67 -13.40 5.60 -3.95
C LEU A 67 -13.53 4.20 -4.61
N GLU A 68 -14.75 3.67 -4.72
CA GLU A 68 -15.00 2.42 -5.45
C GLU A 68 -14.78 2.56 -6.96
N GLU A 69 -15.10 3.72 -7.52
CA GLU A 69 -14.84 4.05 -8.92
C GLU A 69 -13.34 4.24 -9.18
N GLU A 70 -12.64 4.95 -8.29
CA GLU A 70 -11.18 5.12 -8.39
C GLU A 70 -10.46 3.78 -8.36
N ARG A 71 -10.81 2.90 -7.41
CA ARG A 71 -10.25 1.54 -7.33
C ARG A 71 -10.60 0.68 -8.56
N ARG A 72 -11.78 0.86 -9.14
CA ARG A 72 -12.16 0.16 -10.38
C ARG A 72 -11.32 0.63 -11.57
N ARG A 73 -11.12 1.94 -11.70
CA ARG A 73 -10.30 2.54 -12.76
C ARG A 73 -8.83 2.11 -12.63
N GLU A 74 -8.29 2.05 -11.42
CA GLU A 74 -6.93 1.57 -11.19
C GLU A 74 -6.74 0.11 -11.66
N VAL A 75 -7.65 -0.78 -11.27
CA VAL A 75 -7.61 -2.20 -11.69
C VAL A 75 -7.78 -2.35 -13.21
N GLU A 76 -8.60 -1.51 -13.83
CA GLU A 76 -8.85 -1.54 -15.27
C GLU A 76 -7.65 -1.04 -16.07
N LEU A 77 -7.04 0.07 -15.66
CA LEU A 77 -5.79 0.58 -16.22
C LEU A 77 -4.64 -0.42 -16.06
N GLU A 78 -4.60 -1.13 -14.94
CA GLU A 78 -3.59 -2.16 -14.71
C GLU A 78 -3.80 -3.34 -15.66
N LYS A 79 -5.05 -3.77 -15.92
CA LYS A 79 -5.35 -4.82 -16.90
C LYS A 79 -5.04 -4.43 -18.33
N GLU A 80 -5.30 -3.17 -18.71
CA GLU A 80 -4.96 -2.65 -20.04
C GLU A 80 -3.44 -2.55 -20.24
N LYS A 81 -2.70 -2.13 -19.21
CA LYS A 81 -1.23 -2.06 -19.26
C LYS A 81 -0.54 -3.42 -19.31
N HIS A 82 -1.16 -4.47 -18.75
CA HIS A 82 -0.64 -5.84 -18.80
C HIS A 82 -1.15 -6.64 -20.01
N SER A 83 -1.99 -6.04 -20.85
CA SER A 83 -2.38 -6.58 -22.15
C SER A 83 -1.56 -5.90 -23.26
N ILE A 84 -0.26 -6.20 -23.32
CA ILE A 84 0.69 -6.21 -24.47
C ILE A 84 2.11 -6.39 -23.92
#